data_AF-A0A2V6WY50-F1
#
_entry.id   AF-A0A2V6WY50-F1
#
_cell.length_a   1.000
_cell.length_b   1.000
_cell.length_c   1.000
_cell.angle_alpha   90.00
_cell.angle_beta   90.00
_cell.angle_gamma   90.00
#
_symmetry.space_group_name_H-M   'P 1'
#
loop_
_entity.id
_entity.type
_entity.pdbx_description
1 polymer ?
#
loop_
_entity_poly.entity_id
_entity_poly.type
_entity_poly.pdbx_seq_one_letter_code
_entity_poly.pdbx_strand_id
1 'polypeptide(L)'
;MRAGPAVAVAEFRLSYRRATPWQAGAAAACLVSGVLAAWLASDLAWALGALATGAVIPYTLLVMMRTNRRLLAGGPLPDGEVVALLSRWARLHWVRTLLGTLGLLVLVSRAVAR
;
A
#
# COMPACT_ATOMS: atom_id res chain seq x y z
N MET A 1 9.74 -11.04 -23.00
CA MET A 1 10.41 -12.04 -22.16
C MET A 1 9.92 -11.85 -20.72
N ARG A 2 9.44 -12.90 -20.05
CA ARG A 2 9.14 -12.83 -18.60
C ARG A 2 10.44 -13.13 -17.85
N ALA A 3 10.83 -12.28 -16.91
CA ALA A 3 11.99 -12.56 -16.07
C ALA A 3 11.73 -13.84 -15.24
N GLY A 4 12.76 -14.66 -15.03
CA GLY A 4 12.65 -15.87 -14.21
C GLY A 4 12.34 -15.56 -12.74
N PRO A 5 11.86 -16.54 -11.94
CA PRO A 5 11.45 -16.32 -10.55
C PRO A 5 12.54 -15.68 -9.67
N ALA A 6 13.81 -16.10 -9.85
CA ALA A 6 14.95 -15.51 -9.16
C ALA A 6 15.10 -14.00 -9.41
N VAL A 7 14.93 -13.56 -10.65
CA VAL A 7 14.97 -12.13 -11.01
C VAL A 7 13.76 -11.40 -10.43
N ALA A 8 12.57 -12.01 -10.50
CA ALA A 8 11.35 -11.41 -9.98
C ALA A 8 11.42 -11.13 -8.47
N VAL A 9 11.96 -12.06 -7.67
CA VAL A 9 12.10 -11.85 -6.22
C VAL A 9 13.22 -10.84 -5.89
N ALA A 10 14.29 -10.79 -6.68
CA ALA A 10 15.35 -9.79 -6.52
C ALA A 10 14.81 -8.36 -6.77
N GLU A 11 14.09 -8.17 -7.87
CA GLU A 11 13.44 -6.90 -8.20
C GLU A 11 12.39 -6.52 -7.15
N PHE A 12 11.60 -7.50 -6.67
CA PHE A 12 10.65 -7.27 -5.59
C PHE A 12 11.34 -6.74 -4.33
N ARG A 13 12.46 -7.35 -3.90
CA ARG A 13 13.22 -6.93 -2.71
C ARG A 13 13.77 -5.51 -2.87
N LEU A 14 14.32 -5.19 -4.03
CA LEU A 14 14.85 -3.85 -4.34
C LEU A 14 13.75 -2.80 -4.32
N SER A 15 12.67 -3.07 -5.05
CA SER A 15 11.50 -2.18 -5.15
C SER A 15 10.85 -1.96 -3.79
N TYR A 16 10.61 -3.03 -3.02
CA TYR A 16 10.00 -2.94 -1.69
C TYR A 16 10.82 -2.04 -0.76
N ARG A 17 12.15 -2.20 -0.74
CA ARG A 17 13.04 -1.39 0.11
C ARG A 17 12.96 0.10 -0.23
N ARG A 18 12.88 0.44 -1.52
CA ARG A 18 12.82 1.83 -1.97
C ARG A 18 11.44 2.45 -1.82
N ALA A 19 10.38 1.69 -2.09
CA ALA A 19 9.01 2.21 -2.12
C ALA A 19 8.35 2.30 -0.73
N THR A 20 8.65 1.36 0.17
CA THR A 20 7.94 1.25 1.47
C THR A 20 8.00 2.53 2.32
N PRO A 21 9.16 3.21 2.48
CA PRO A 21 9.22 4.44 3.27
C PRO A 21 8.31 5.54 2.71
N TRP A 22 8.32 5.73 1.39
CA TRP A 22 7.48 6.72 0.72
C TRP A 22 6.00 6.37 0.80
N GLN A 23 5.64 5.10 0.58
CA GLN A 23 4.24 4.65 0.68
C GLN A 23 3.68 4.81 2.09
N ALA A 24 4.44 4.41 3.11
CA ALA A 24 4.02 4.53 4.50
C ALA A 24 3.97 6.01 4.94
N GLY A 25 5.00 6.79 4.59
CA GLY A 25 5.08 8.22 4.89
C GLY A 25 3.94 9.02 4.24
N ALA A 26 3.68 8.79 2.96
CA ALA A 26 2.59 9.46 2.26
C ALA A 26 1.21 9.07 2.83
N ALA A 27 0.98 7.80 3.16
CA ALA A 27 -0.27 7.37 3.78
C ALA A 27 -0.48 7.99 5.16
N ALA A 28 0.58 8.09 5.98
CA ALA A 28 0.53 8.74 7.29
C ALA A 28 0.30 10.26 7.17
N ALA A 29 1.02 10.92 6.27
CA ALA A 29 0.85 12.35 6.01
C ALA A 29 -0.56 12.66 5.50
N CYS A 30 -1.10 11.85 4.59
CA CYS A 30 -2.48 11.94 4.11
C CYS A 30 -3.51 11.77 5.24
N LEU A 31 -3.29 10.78 6.11
CA LEU A 31 -4.17 10.54 7.26
C LEU A 31 -4.22 11.77 8.18
N VAL A 32 -3.07 12.28 8.60
CA VAL A 32 -2.97 13.43 9.50
C VAL A 32 -3.56 14.68 8.86
N SER A 33 -3.17 14.98 7.62
CA SER A 33 -3.60 16.21 6.95
C SER A 33 -5.10 16.21 6.64
N GLY A 34 -5.68 15.08 6.22
CA GLY A 34 -7.10 15.02 5.93
C GLY A 34 -7.99 14.99 7.18
N VAL A 35 -7.54 14.41 8.30
CA VAL A 35 -8.23 14.57 9.59
C VAL A 35 -8.20 16.03 10.04
N LEU A 36 -7.05 16.71 9.91
CA LEU A 36 -6.95 18.14 10.20
C LEU A 36 -7.86 18.97 9.29
N ALA A 37 -7.90 18.68 7.99
CA ALA A 37 -8.78 19.35 7.04
C ALA A 37 -10.27 19.14 7.38
N ALA A 38 -10.65 17.94 7.84
CA ALA A 38 -12.02 17.67 8.28
C ALA A 38 -12.42 18.55 9.46
N TRP A 39 -11.51 18.73 10.44
CA TRP A 39 -11.75 19.58 11.59
C TRP A 39 -11.85 21.06 11.20
N LEU A 40 -10.91 21.56 10.39
CA LEU A 40 -10.90 22.97 9.97
C LEU A 40 -12.07 23.35 9.05
N ALA A 41 -12.49 22.44 8.17
CA ALA A 41 -13.58 22.69 7.23
C ALA A 41 -14.95 22.25 7.74
N SER A 42 -15.03 21.63 8.93
CA SER A 42 -16.25 20.98 9.45
C SER A 42 -16.89 20.01 8.44
N ASP A 43 -16.06 19.27 7.71
CA ASP A 43 -16.47 18.38 6.63
C ASP A 43 -15.84 17.00 6.78
N LEU A 44 -16.65 16.04 7.21
CA LEU A 44 -16.21 14.67 7.49
C LEU A 44 -15.70 13.92 6.26
N ALA A 45 -16.02 14.34 5.04
CA ALA A 45 -15.53 13.67 3.84
C ALA A 45 -14.01 13.67 3.73
N TRP A 46 -13.34 14.72 4.23
CA TRP A 46 -11.87 14.75 4.34
C TRP A 46 -11.33 13.65 5.24
N ALA A 47 -11.98 13.41 6.38
CA ALA A 47 -11.60 12.35 7.31
C ALA A 47 -11.87 10.97 6.70
N LEU A 48 -12.97 10.78 5.98
CA LEU A 48 -13.28 9.50 5.31
C LEU A 48 -12.21 9.12 4.29
N GLY A 49 -11.81 10.04 3.42
CA GLY A 49 -10.77 9.79 2.42
C GLY A 49 -9.39 9.54 3.04
N ALA A 50 -9.06 10.28 4.10
CA ALA A 50 -7.85 10.14 4.88
C ALA A 50 -7.78 8.81 5.63
N LEU A 51 -8.88 8.38 6.26
CA LEU A 51 -8.97 7.09 6.96
C LEU A 51 -8.89 5.92 5.98
N ALA A 52 -9.56 6.01 4.83
CA ALA A 52 -9.46 4.99 3.78
C ALA A 52 -8.01 4.82 3.28
N THR A 53 -7.32 5.94 3.01
CA THR A 53 -5.91 5.91 2.60
C THR A 53 -5.00 5.44 3.73
N GLY A 54 -5.22 5.91 4.96
CA GLY A 54 -4.44 5.55 6.14
C GLY A 54 -4.57 4.07 6.50
N ALA A 55 -5.73 3.45 6.26
CA ALA A 55 -6.01 2.04 6.52
C ALA A 55 -5.07 1.08 5.76
N VAL A 56 -4.39 1.54 4.71
CA VAL A 56 -3.36 0.73 4.03
C VAL A 56 -2.21 0.36 4.97
N ILE A 57 -1.93 1.16 5.99
CA ILE A 57 -0.87 0.91 6.98
C ILE A 57 -1.22 -0.32 7.84
N PRO A 58 -2.30 -0.32 8.65
CA PRO A 58 -2.65 -1.49 9.45
C PRO A 58 -2.95 -2.71 8.57
N TYR A 59 -3.56 -2.54 7.40
CA TYR A 59 -3.74 -3.65 6.46
C TYR A 59 -2.40 -4.28 6.03
N THR A 60 -1.41 -3.46 5.71
CA THR A 60 -0.08 -3.96 5.33
C THR A 60 0.58 -4.70 6.50
N LEU A 61 0.54 -4.13 7.70
CA LEU A 61 1.19 -4.69 8.89
C LEU A 61 0.54 -6.00 9.35
N LEU A 62 -0.79 -6.09 9.29
CA LEU A 62 -1.54 -7.25 9.80
C LEU A 62 -1.71 -8.35 8.75
N VAL A 63 -1.96 -7.99 7.49
CA VAL A 63 -2.36 -8.96 6.45
C VAL A 63 -1.19 -9.30 5.51
N MET A 64 -0.47 -8.29 5.01
CA MET A 64 0.57 -8.50 4.00
C MET A 64 1.94 -8.84 4.58
N MET A 65 2.21 -8.44 5.83
CA MET A 65 3.54 -8.52 6.43
C MET A 65 4.11 -9.95 6.42
N ARG A 66 3.27 -10.97 6.63
CA ARG A 66 3.71 -12.37 6.56
C ARG A 66 4.25 -12.74 5.17
N THR A 67 3.56 -12.34 4.11
CA THR A 67 4.01 -12.55 2.72
C THR A 67 5.27 -11.74 2.44
N ASN A 68 5.30 -10.47 2.85
CA ASN A 68 6.44 -9.59 2.65
C ASN A 68 7.70 -10.17 3.30
N ARG A 69 7.62 -10.61 4.57
CA ARG A 69 8.76 -11.20 5.28
C ARG A 69 9.32 -12.43 4.57
N ARG A 70 8.49 -13.31 4.01
CA ARG A 70 8.96 -14.47 3.23
C ARG A 70 9.66 -14.07 1.95
N LEU A 71 9.10 -13.12 1.19
CA LEU A 71 9.72 -12.61 -0.04
C LEU A 71 11.03 -11.86 0.24
N LEU A 72 11.15 -11.22 1.41
CA LEU A 72 12.31 -10.45 1.83
C LEU A 72 13.38 -11.26 2.56
N ALA A 73 13.06 -12.48 3.02
CA ALA A 73 14.03 -13.38 3.61
C ALA A 73 15.10 -13.67 2.55
N GLY A 74 16.33 -13.19 2.74
CA GLY A 74 17.39 -13.15 1.73
C GLY A 74 17.92 -14.50 1.22
N GLY A 75 17.30 -15.62 1.62
CA GLY A 75 17.64 -16.96 1.17
C GLY A 75 17.09 -17.30 -0.21
N PRO A 76 17.60 -18.41 -0.81
CA PRO A 76 17.01 -18.99 -2.01
C PRO A 76 15.60 -19.53 -1.70
N LEU A 77 14.69 -19.34 -2.65
CA LEU A 77 13.33 -19.85 -2.60
C LEU A 77 13.12 -20.74 -3.82
N PRO A 78 12.43 -21.89 -3.70
CA PRO A 78 12.03 -22.68 -4.86
C PRO A 78 11.16 -21.85 -5.81
N ASP A 79 11.34 -22.03 -7.12
CA ASP A 79 10.61 -21.27 -8.14
C ASP A 79 9.09 -21.29 -7.95
N GLY A 80 8.52 -22.45 -7.63
CA GLY A 80 7.09 -22.60 -7.35
C GLY A 80 6.62 -21.79 -6.13
N GLU A 81 7.48 -21.68 -5.10
CA GLU A 81 7.19 -20.87 -3.91
C GLU A 81 7.25 -19.38 -4.23
N VAL A 82 8.25 -18.94 -5.02
CA VAL A 82 8.34 -17.54 -5.48
C VAL A 82 7.09 -17.14 -6.24
N VAL A 83 6.66 -17.94 -7.21
CA VAL A 83 5.44 -17.68 -8.00
C VAL A 83 4.21 -17.62 -7.10
N ALA A 84 4.07 -18.54 -6.14
CA ALA A 84 2.94 -18.57 -5.21
C ALA A 84 2.91 -17.34 -4.30
N LEU A 85 4.06 -16.94 -3.74
CA LEU A 85 4.17 -15.78 -2.85
C LEU A 85 3.93 -14.47 -3.58
N LEU A 86 4.52 -14.28 -4.77
CA LEU A 86 4.30 -13.07 -5.58
C LEU A 86 2.84 -12.97 -6.05
N SER A 87 2.22 -14.10 -6.44
CA SER A 87 0.81 -14.13 -6.81
C SER A 87 -0.10 -13.78 -5.62
N ARG A 88 0.21 -14.31 -4.43
CA ARG A 88 -0.50 -13.94 -3.20
C ARG A 88 -0.30 -12.48 -2.85
N TRP A 89 0.93 -11.98 -2.97
CA TRP A 89 1.24 -10.58 -2.72
C TRP A 89 0.44 -9.66 -3.65
N ALA A 90 0.39 -9.96 -4.95
CA ALA A 90 -0.35 -9.19 -5.94
C ALA A 90 -1.85 -9.11 -5.61
N ARG A 91 -2.48 -10.25 -5.25
CA ARG A 91 -3.88 -10.27 -4.81
C ARG A 91 -4.13 -9.42 -3.57
N LEU A 92 -3.25 -9.51 -2.58
CA LEU A 92 -3.38 -8.70 -1.36
C LEU A 92 -3.11 -7.22 -1.63
N HIS A 93 -2.21 -6.90 -2.54
CA HIS A 93 -1.85 -5.53 -2.90
C HIS A 93 -3.01 -4.80 -3.58
N TRP A 94 -3.86 -5.50 -4.36
CA TRP A 94 -5.06 -4.91 -4.95
C TRP A 94 -5.99 -4.25 -3.93
N VAL A 95 -6.11 -4.81 -2.72
CA VAL A 95 -6.89 -4.19 -1.64
C VAL A 95 -6.29 -2.85 -1.22
N ARG A 96 -4.95 -2.76 -1.14
CA ARG A 96 -4.27 -1.48 -0.86
C ARG A 96 -4.49 -0.47 -1.96
N THR A 97 -4.40 -0.91 -3.22
CA THR A 97 -4.67 -0.06 -4.38
C THR A 97 -6.10 0.49 -4.30
N LEU A 98 -7.09 -0.37 -4.04
CA LEU A 98 -8.48 0.05 -3.92
C LEU A 98 -8.69 1.05 -2.79
N LEU A 99 -8.18 0.77 -1.58
CA LEU A 99 -8.28 1.66 -0.42
C LEU A 99 -7.66 3.04 -0.71
N GLY A 100 -6.45 3.06 -1.29
CA GLY A 100 -5.77 4.30 -1.65
C GLY A 100 -6.49 5.07 -2.75
N THR A 101 -6.98 4.38 -3.79
CA THR A 101 -7.72 5.01 -4.90
C THR A 101 -9.05 5.59 -4.42
N LEU A 102 -9.83 4.86 -3.62
CA LEU A 102 -11.08 5.38 -3.07
C LEU A 102 -10.83 6.58 -2.15
N GLY A 103 -9.81 6.50 -1.29
CA GLY A 103 -9.40 7.61 -0.44
C GLY A 103 -9.02 8.85 -1.26
N LEU A 104 -8.22 8.68 -2.31
CA LEU A 104 -7.84 9.75 -3.22
C LEU A 104 -9.06 10.38 -3.91
N LEU A 105 -9.98 9.57 -4.45
CA LEU A 105 -11.18 10.06 -5.13
C LEU A 105 -12.05 10.91 -4.20
N VAL A 106 -12.23 10.48 -2.95
CA VAL A 106 -12.96 11.27 -1.94
C VAL A 106 -12.24 12.61 -1.71
N LEU A 107 -10.93 12.59 -1.45
CA LEU A 107 -10.16 13.82 -1.18
C LEU A 107 -10.17 14.79 -2.35
N VAL A 108 -9.99 14.29 -3.58
CA VAL A 108 -10.04 15.11 -4.80
C VAL A 108 -11.43 15.68 -5.01
N SER A 109 -12.49 14.88 -4.82
CA SER A 109 -13.87 15.37 -4.96
C SER A 109 -14.15 16.55 -4.01
N ARG A 110 -13.62 16.51 -2.78
CA ARG A 110 -13.76 17.61 -1.82
C ARG A 110 -12.84 18.78 -2.10
N ALA A 111 -11.70 18.56 -2.74
CA ALA A 111 -10.78 19.63 -3.13
C ALA A 111 -11.36 20.47 -4.28
N VAL A 112 -12.01 19.82 -5.25
CA VAL A 112 -12.55 20.49 -6.45
C VAL A 112 -13.98 21.01 -6.28
N ALA A 113 -14.73 20.49 -5.32
CA ALA A 113 -16.08 20.95 -5.00
C ALA A 113 -16.10 22.15 -4.02
N ARG A 114 -14.94 22.78 -3.78
CA ARG A 114 -14.84 24.02 -3.01
C ARG A 114 -15.16 25.24 -3.87
#